data_AF-A0A316EBY4-F1
#
_entry.id   AF-A0A316EBY4-F1
#
_cell.length_a   1.000
_cell.length_b   1.000
_cell.length_c   1.000
_cell.angle_alpha   90.00
_cell.angle_beta   90.00
_cell.angle_gamma   90.00
#
_symmetry.space_group_name_H-M   'P 1'
#
loop_
_entity.id
_entity.type
_entity.pdbx_description
1 polymer ?
#
loop_
_entity_poly.entity_id
_entity_poly.type
_entity_poly.pdbx_seq_one_letter_code
_entity_poly.pdbx_strand_id
1 'polypeptide(L)'
;MDWITKLLEIFLSNTYKVSHKLWVIISVVASILIVDNHFGFSSHWRTKSKIEEAVAIQELIVKTHGNNALNKKLLSLQDEIIESKNLSNYFLDLFSNIFTTTSASLSKTVKTPIAANTDSIIEYSLVYHVVSTSFWFILLFLAVFFFSVINIYESKKLEIKDIKTFFQINGVIITIIIVLSFLTYLIPKFNPPFANYIINFLITTMLIIGFVIIIIIQQNKDLQKKHDNLISQLKKVTKVGN
;
A
#
# COMPACT_ATOMS: atom_id res chain seq x y z
N MET A 1 -11.39 25.96 -9.94
CA MET A 1 -12.23 24.74 -9.85
C MET A 1 -12.13 23.85 -11.09
N ASP A 2 -11.66 24.36 -12.24
CA ASP A 2 -11.56 23.61 -13.52
C ASP A 2 -10.65 22.37 -13.53
N TRP A 3 -9.72 22.25 -12.58
CA TRP A 3 -8.78 21.12 -12.57
C TRP A 3 -9.43 19.83 -12.04
N ILE A 4 -10.41 19.93 -11.13
CA ILE A 4 -11.13 18.79 -10.56
C ILE A 4 -12.08 18.18 -11.61
N THR A 5 -12.78 19.04 -12.36
CA THR A 5 -13.65 18.61 -13.46
C THR A 5 -12.85 17.94 -14.58
N LYS A 6 -11.68 18.47 -14.95
CA LYS A 6 -10.77 17.81 -15.90
C LYS A 6 -10.25 16.46 -15.39
N LEU A 7 -9.92 16.35 -14.10
CA LEU A 7 -9.53 15.07 -13.50
C LEU A 7 -10.67 14.05 -13.57
N LEU A 8 -11.88 14.45 -13.15
CA LEU A 8 -13.08 13.62 -13.23
C LEU A 8 -13.39 13.19 -14.67
N GLU A 9 -13.20 14.06 -15.65
CA GLU A 9 -13.40 13.77 -17.06
C GLU A 9 -12.40 12.74 -17.59
N ILE A 10 -11.14 12.76 -17.12
CA ILE A 10 -10.15 11.72 -17.43
C ILE A 10 -10.58 10.36 -16.83
N PHE A 11 -11.19 10.35 -15.65
CA PHE A 11 -11.70 9.12 -15.04
C PHE A 11 -12.96 8.57 -15.72
N LEU A 12 -13.91 9.44 -16.01
CA LEU A 12 -15.23 9.10 -16.55
C LEU A 12 -15.23 8.85 -18.06
N SER A 13 -14.29 9.43 -18.81
CA SER A 13 -14.26 9.24 -20.26
C SER A 13 -13.66 7.89 -20.65
N ASN A 14 -14.29 7.21 -21.62
CA ASN A 14 -13.76 5.98 -22.21
C ASN A 14 -12.64 6.23 -23.23
N THR A 15 -12.30 7.49 -23.48
CA THR A 15 -11.29 7.92 -24.45
C THR A 15 -9.87 7.55 -24.03
N TYR A 16 -9.60 7.54 -22.72
CA TYR A 16 -8.27 7.24 -22.18
C TYR A 16 -8.11 5.75 -21.85
N LYS A 17 -6.96 5.19 -22.24
CA LYS A 17 -6.57 3.82 -21.87
C LYS A 17 -6.47 3.69 -20.36
N VAL A 18 -6.84 2.52 -19.83
CA VAL A 18 -6.81 2.19 -18.37
C VAL A 18 -5.43 2.49 -17.74
N SER A 19 -4.34 2.20 -18.46
CA SER A 19 -2.97 2.52 -18.01
C SER A 19 -2.74 4.02 -17.77
N HIS A 20 -3.31 4.90 -18.61
CA HIS A 20 -3.17 6.34 -18.43
C HIS A 20 -3.98 6.84 -17.23
N LYS A 21 -5.19 6.30 -17.03
CA LYS A 21 -6.00 6.59 -15.83
C LYS A 21 -5.26 6.21 -14.55
N LEU A 22 -4.64 5.02 -14.53
CA LEU A 22 -3.80 4.56 -13.42
C LEU A 22 -2.61 5.49 -13.15
N TRP A 23 -1.93 5.96 -14.19
CA TRP A 23 -0.82 6.90 -14.05
C TRP A 23 -1.24 8.24 -13.44
N VAL A 24 -2.42 8.73 -13.81
CA VAL A 24 -2.99 9.96 -13.23
C VAL A 24 -3.32 9.74 -11.75
N ILE A 25 -3.92 8.60 -11.36
CA ILE A 25 -4.14 8.26 -9.94
C ILE A 25 -2.82 8.28 -9.18
N ILE A 26 -1.82 7.55 -9.69
CA ILE A 26 -0.50 7.45 -9.05
C ILE A 26 0.12 8.83 -8.89
N SER A 27 0.06 9.67 -9.93
CA SER A 27 0.62 11.02 -9.89
C SER A 27 -0.09 11.92 -8.89
N VAL A 28 -1.42 11.83 -8.79
CA VAL A 28 -2.21 12.57 -7.78
C VAL A 28 -1.87 12.09 -6.37
N VAL A 29 -1.84 10.79 -6.13
CA VAL A 29 -1.48 10.21 -4.83
C VAL A 29 -0.05 10.59 -4.43
N ALA A 30 0.91 10.47 -5.36
CA ALA A 30 2.29 10.88 -5.13
C ALA A 30 2.39 12.38 -4.83
N SER A 31 1.64 13.22 -5.52
CA SER A 31 1.60 14.66 -5.27
C SER A 31 1.05 14.98 -3.88
N ILE A 32 -0.02 14.31 -3.47
CA ILE A 32 -0.58 14.44 -2.12
C ILE A 32 0.46 14.01 -1.08
N LEU A 33 1.16 12.89 -1.29
CA LEU A 33 2.20 12.43 -0.38
C LEU A 33 3.39 13.39 -0.30
N ILE A 34 3.80 13.99 -1.42
CA ILE A 34 4.87 15.00 -1.44
C ILE A 34 4.44 16.25 -0.69
N VAL A 35 3.21 16.73 -0.91
CA VAL A 35 2.65 17.88 -0.20
C VAL A 35 2.54 17.58 1.29
N ASP A 36 2.00 16.42 1.67
CA ASP A 36 1.90 16.01 3.08
C ASP A 36 3.29 15.88 3.74
N ASN A 37 4.27 15.35 3.02
CA ASN A 37 5.66 15.27 3.50
C ASN A 37 6.34 16.64 3.61
N HIS A 38 6.06 17.56 2.69
CA HIS A 38 6.70 18.89 2.67
C HIS A 38 6.11 19.83 3.71
N PHE A 39 4.79 19.84 3.86
CA PHE A 39 4.10 20.66 4.86
C PHE A 39 4.00 19.99 6.23
N GLY A 40 4.24 18.68 6.30
CA GLY A 40 4.22 17.92 7.55
C GLY A 40 2.84 17.85 8.20
N PHE A 41 1.75 17.92 7.44
CA PHE A 41 0.39 17.91 8.01
C PHE A 41 0.12 16.65 8.83
N SER A 42 0.47 15.49 8.29
CA SER A 42 0.39 14.20 9.00
C SER A 42 1.30 14.15 10.23
N SER A 43 2.50 14.75 10.16
CA SER A 43 3.39 14.85 11.32
C SER A 43 2.81 15.75 12.40
N HIS A 44 2.24 16.90 12.03
CA HIS A 44 1.68 17.85 12.98
C HIS A 44 0.44 17.29 13.68
N TRP A 45 -0.47 16.66 12.92
CA TRP A 45 -1.64 16.01 13.49
C TRP A 45 -1.24 14.87 14.44
N ARG A 46 -0.25 14.04 14.08
CA ARG A 46 0.24 12.97 14.96
C ARG A 46 0.97 13.50 16.18
N THR A 47 1.81 14.52 16.06
CA THR A 47 2.46 15.13 17.23
C THR A 47 1.42 15.67 18.19
N LYS A 48 0.36 16.31 17.67
CA LYS A 48 -0.76 16.76 18.48
C LYS A 48 -1.48 15.60 19.17
N SER A 49 -1.81 14.53 18.45
CA SER A 49 -2.43 13.34 19.05
C SER A 49 -1.53 12.64 20.07
N LYS A 50 -0.22 12.54 19.82
CA LYS A 50 0.77 12.02 20.78
C LYS A 50 0.84 12.87 22.05
N ILE A 51 0.78 14.20 21.91
CA ILE A 51 0.73 15.13 23.05
C ILE A 51 -0.58 14.95 23.81
N GLU A 52 -1.71 14.84 23.13
CA GLU A 52 -3.02 14.62 23.76
C GLU A 52 -3.09 13.27 24.49
N GLU A 53 -2.55 12.20 23.90
CA GLU A 53 -2.43 10.88 24.53
C GLU A 53 -1.48 10.91 25.74
N ALA A 54 -0.33 11.57 25.62
CA ALA A 54 0.62 11.72 26.73
C ALA A 54 0.03 12.55 27.88
N VAL A 55 -0.75 13.59 27.59
CA VAL A 55 -1.46 14.41 28.59
C VAL A 55 -2.56 13.58 29.27
N ALA A 56 -3.34 12.79 28.51
CA ALA A 56 -4.34 11.90 29.08
C ALA A 56 -3.72 10.84 30.02
N ILE A 57 -2.57 10.27 29.64
CA ILE A 57 -1.81 9.34 30.47
C ILE A 57 -1.30 10.05 31.74
N GLN A 58 -0.77 11.27 31.62
CA GLN A 58 -0.31 12.05 32.75
C GLN A 58 -1.45 12.37 33.73
N GLU A 59 -2.63 12.73 33.23
CA GLU A 59 -3.82 12.93 34.05
C GLU A 59 -4.24 11.65 34.78
N LEU A 60 -4.14 10.49 34.14
CA LEU A 60 -4.40 9.20 34.78
C LEU A 60 -3.37 8.90 35.88
N ILE A 61 -2.09 9.19 35.67
CA ILE A 61 -1.04 9.05 36.70
C ILE A 61 -1.35 9.93 37.92
N VAL A 62 -1.75 11.18 37.70
CA VAL A 62 -2.09 12.12 38.77
C VAL A 62 -3.35 11.69 39.51
N LYS A 63 -4.38 11.20 38.80
CA LYS A 63 -5.64 10.71 39.39
C LYS A 63 -5.49 9.40 40.16
N THR A 64 -4.48 8.57 39.85
CA THR A 64 -4.35 7.21 40.41
C THR A 64 -3.35 7.12 41.58
N HIS A 65 -3.21 8.21 42.36
CA HIS A 65 -2.32 8.28 43.52
C HIS A 65 -2.28 6.99 44.35
N GLY A 66 -1.08 6.37 44.44
CA GLY A 66 -0.79 5.24 45.33
C GLY A 66 -0.53 3.89 44.66
N ASN A 67 -0.82 3.70 43.36
CA ASN A 67 -0.52 2.43 42.68
C ASN A 67 0.80 2.50 41.89
N ASN A 68 1.92 2.23 42.57
CA ASN A 68 3.27 2.28 42.00
C ASN A 68 3.46 1.38 40.76
N ALA A 69 2.76 0.24 40.69
CA ALA A 69 2.83 -0.64 39.53
C ALA A 69 2.11 -0.04 38.31
N LEU A 70 0.97 0.62 38.52
CA LEU A 70 0.21 1.27 37.46
C LEU A 70 0.95 2.50 36.92
N ASN A 71 1.52 3.31 37.81
CA ASN A 71 2.28 4.51 37.41
C ASN A 71 3.53 4.16 36.58
N LYS A 72 4.22 3.06 36.93
CA LYS A 72 5.37 2.58 36.15
C LYS A 72 4.95 2.14 34.74
N LYS A 73 3.78 1.50 34.61
CA LYS A 73 3.24 1.06 33.31
C LYS A 73 2.74 2.22 32.44
N LEU A 74 2.18 3.26 33.07
CA LEU A 74 1.75 4.47 32.39
C LEU A 74 2.95 5.31 31.91
N LEU A 75 4.03 5.39 32.70
CA LEU A 75 5.28 6.04 32.29
C LEU A 75 5.95 5.33 31.11
N SER A 76 6.00 3.99 31.11
CA SER A 76 6.55 3.26 29.96
C SER A 76 5.75 3.45 28.67
N LEU A 77 4.42 3.59 28.78
CA LEU A 77 3.55 3.90 27.64
C LEU A 77 3.80 5.33 27.12
N GLN A 78 4.02 6.29 28.01
CA GLN A 78 4.36 7.66 27.64
C GLN A 78 5.70 7.71 26.89
N ASP A 79 6.72 7.02 27.40
CA ASP A 79 8.04 6.94 26.76
C ASP A 79 7.96 6.26 25.38
N GLU A 80 7.18 5.20 25.24
CA GLU A 80 6.97 4.50 23.95
C GLU A 80 6.27 5.40 22.91
N ILE A 81 5.29 6.20 23.33
CA ILE A 81 4.59 7.16 22.45
C ILE A 81 5.56 8.25 21.99
N ILE A 82 6.42 8.74 22.88
CA ILE A 82 7.42 9.78 22.61
C ILE A 82 8.54 9.24 21.70
N GLU A 83 9.07 8.05 21.96
CA GLU A 83 10.18 7.46 21.20
C GLU A 83 9.78 6.79 19.89
N SER A 84 8.49 6.51 19.67
CA SER A 84 8.06 5.79 18.46
C SER A 84 8.49 6.52 17.18
N LYS A 85 9.42 5.87 16.44
CA LYS A 85 10.02 6.35 15.20
C LYS A 85 8.96 6.61 14.11
N ASN A 86 9.20 7.62 13.29
CA ASN A 86 8.32 7.98 12.18
C ASN A 86 8.21 6.87 11.14
N LEU A 87 7.05 6.77 10.49
CA LEU A 87 6.86 5.85 9.37
C LEU A 87 7.78 6.18 8.19
N SER A 88 8.10 7.47 7.98
CA SER A 88 9.13 7.92 7.05
C SER A 88 10.53 7.46 7.45
N ASN A 89 10.83 7.36 8.75
CA ASN A 89 12.11 6.83 9.24
C ASN A 89 12.18 5.33 9.01
N TYR A 90 11.08 4.58 9.19
CA TYR A 90 11.02 3.16 8.80
C TYR A 90 11.12 2.98 7.28
N PHE A 91 10.50 3.87 6.50
CA PHE A 91 10.56 3.83 5.03
C PHE A 91 11.96 4.16 4.50
N LEU A 92 12.62 5.18 5.07
CA LEU A 92 14.01 5.52 4.78
C LEU A 92 14.97 4.44 5.27
N ASP A 93 14.72 3.82 6.43
CA ASP A 93 15.48 2.66 6.92
C ASP A 93 15.33 1.46 5.98
N LEU A 94 14.17 1.26 5.36
CA LEU A 94 14.01 0.19 4.37
C LEU A 94 14.87 0.42 3.14
N PHE A 95 14.87 1.62 2.57
CA PHE A 95 15.71 1.91 1.41
C PHE A 95 17.19 2.00 1.77
N SER A 96 17.55 2.60 2.90
CA SER A 96 18.95 2.72 3.33
C SER A 96 19.56 1.36 3.64
N ASN A 97 18.82 0.46 4.29
CA ASN A 97 19.29 -0.89 4.60
C ASN A 97 19.29 -1.83 3.38
N ILE A 98 18.38 -1.66 2.42
CA ILE A 98 18.40 -2.45 1.17
C ILE A 98 19.64 -2.09 0.31
N PHE A 99 20.08 -0.83 0.30
CA PHE A 99 21.27 -0.39 -0.43
C PHE A 99 22.60 -0.66 0.31
N THR A 100 22.58 -0.84 1.64
CA THR A 100 23.80 -1.07 2.45
C THR A 100 24.03 -2.53 2.84
N THR A 101 23.03 -3.41 2.68
CA THR A 101 23.14 -4.83 3.03
C THR A 101 24.02 -5.67 2.08
N THR A 102 24.65 -5.08 1.06
CA THR A 102 25.68 -5.77 0.28
C THR A 102 27.09 -5.68 0.89
N SER A 103 27.30 -5.00 2.03
CA SER A 103 28.68 -4.81 2.54
C SER A 103 28.90 -4.96 4.05
N ALA A 104 27.92 -5.37 4.87
CA ALA A 104 28.10 -5.31 6.33
C ALA A 104 27.57 -6.48 7.17
N SER A 105 27.30 -7.67 6.61
CA SER A 105 27.02 -8.85 7.44
C SER A 105 28.31 -9.55 7.90
N LEU A 106 29.19 -8.82 8.60
CA LEU A 106 30.30 -9.40 9.36
C LEU A 106 30.80 -8.46 10.46
N SER A 107 29.93 -8.09 11.41
CA SER A 107 30.36 -7.66 12.74
C SER A 107 29.18 -7.77 13.72
N LYS A 108 29.09 -8.88 14.44
CA LYS A 108 29.59 -9.10 15.80
C LYS A 108 28.53 -8.75 16.87
N THR A 109 27.97 -9.84 17.39
CA THR A 109 27.37 -10.04 18.71
C THR A 109 27.81 -9.03 19.78
N VAL A 110 26.85 -8.34 20.40
CA VAL A 110 26.97 -7.87 21.79
C VAL A 110 25.84 -8.51 22.59
N LYS A 111 26.21 -9.52 23.38
CA LYS A 111 25.39 -10.04 24.47
C LYS A 111 25.52 -9.08 25.64
N THR A 112 24.41 -8.51 26.11
CA THR A 112 24.29 -7.94 27.45
C THR A 112 23.17 -8.68 28.19
N PRO A 113 23.44 -9.34 29.33
CA PRO A 113 22.42 -10.01 30.12
C PRO A 113 21.93 -9.08 31.23
N ILE A 114 20.76 -8.44 31.09
CA ILE A 114 20.13 -7.69 32.19
C ILE A 114 18.61 -7.89 32.19
N ALA A 115 18.14 -8.51 33.27
CA ALA A 115 16.81 -8.49 33.89
C ALA A 115 15.57 -8.90 33.05
N ALA A 116 15.07 -10.09 33.39
CA ALA A 116 13.73 -10.57 33.09
C ALA A 116 12.66 -9.67 33.73
N ASN A 117 11.90 -8.95 32.90
CA ASN A 117 10.47 -8.58 33.04
C ASN A 117 10.13 -7.47 32.04
N THR A 118 10.43 -7.71 30.76
CA THR A 118 9.95 -6.86 29.68
C THR A 118 8.65 -7.49 29.20
N ASP A 119 7.52 -6.84 29.50
CA ASP A 119 6.30 -7.02 28.71
C ASP A 119 6.75 -7.05 27.24
N SER A 120 6.52 -8.18 26.57
CA SER A 120 7.06 -8.44 25.25
C SER A 120 6.64 -7.31 24.31
N ILE A 121 7.56 -6.40 24.01
CA ILE A 121 7.41 -5.42 22.93
C ILE A 121 7.04 -6.25 21.72
N ILE A 122 5.79 -6.14 21.26
CA ILE A 122 5.25 -6.98 20.20
C ILE A 122 6.03 -6.63 18.94
N GLU A 123 7.05 -7.43 18.63
CA GLU A 123 7.95 -7.17 17.53
C GLU A 123 7.24 -7.46 16.21
N TYR A 124 6.80 -6.38 15.57
CA TYR A 124 6.09 -6.44 14.29
C TYR A 124 7.10 -6.49 13.15
N SER A 125 7.15 -7.61 12.43
CA SER A 125 8.05 -7.74 11.29
C SER A 125 7.42 -7.09 10.06
N LEU A 126 8.11 -6.06 9.59
CA LEU A 126 7.68 -5.29 8.44
C LEU A 126 7.73 -6.10 7.13
N VAL A 127 8.61 -7.11 7.03
CA VAL A 127 8.63 -8.02 5.88
C VAL A 127 7.30 -8.79 5.80
N TYR A 128 6.83 -9.35 6.92
CA TYR A 128 5.56 -10.05 6.94
C TYR A 128 4.37 -9.11 6.70
N HIS A 129 4.46 -7.84 7.11
CA HIS A 129 3.47 -6.82 6.74
C HIS A 129 3.37 -6.62 5.23
N VAL A 130 4.49 -6.34 4.57
CA VAL A 130 4.50 -6.10 3.11
C VAL A 130 4.04 -7.35 2.36
N VAL A 131 4.49 -8.54 2.78
CA VAL A 131 4.10 -9.81 2.15
C VAL A 131 2.60 -10.09 2.33
N SER A 132 2.07 -9.95 3.55
CA SER A 132 0.65 -10.24 3.82
C SER A 132 -0.29 -9.25 3.12
N THR A 133 0.07 -7.97 3.12
CA THR A 133 -0.74 -6.91 2.51
C THR A 133 -0.73 -7.03 0.99
N SER A 134 0.46 -7.27 0.42
CA SER A 134 0.67 -7.17 -1.02
C SER A 134 0.88 -8.53 -1.70
N PHE A 135 0.46 -9.62 -1.06
CA PHE A 135 0.70 -10.99 -1.51
C PHE A 135 0.38 -11.21 -2.99
N TRP A 136 -0.82 -10.82 -3.41
CA TRP A 136 -1.28 -10.97 -4.79
C TRP A 136 -0.47 -10.16 -5.79
N PHE A 137 -0.03 -8.97 -5.41
CA PHE A 137 0.78 -8.10 -6.27
C PHE A 137 2.23 -8.59 -6.36
N ILE A 138 2.78 -9.17 -5.30
CA ILE A 138 4.07 -9.86 -5.32
C ILE A 138 4.00 -11.07 -6.26
N LEU A 139 2.92 -11.86 -6.17
CA LEU A 139 2.71 -13.00 -7.06
C LEU A 139 2.55 -12.55 -8.52
N LEU A 140 1.83 -11.45 -8.75
CA LEU A 140 1.71 -10.83 -10.08
C LEU A 140 3.05 -10.31 -10.60
N PHE A 141 3.86 -9.66 -9.77
CA PHE A 141 5.20 -9.21 -10.11
C PHE A 141 6.07 -10.38 -10.57
N LEU A 142 6.08 -11.47 -9.80
CA LEU A 142 6.80 -12.69 -10.14
C LEU A 142 6.29 -13.29 -11.44
N ALA A 143 4.97 -13.36 -11.65
CA ALA A 143 4.37 -13.87 -12.87
C ALA A 143 4.80 -13.05 -14.11
N VAL A 144 4.74 -11.71 -14.02
CA VAL A 144 5.19 -10.81 -15.09
C VAL A 144 6.68 -10.98 -15.34
N PHE A 145 7.49 -11.13 -14.29
CA PHE A 145 8.92 -11.39 -14.41
C PHE A 145 9.21 -12.68 -15.18
N PHE A 146 8.66 -13.81 -14.73
CA PHE A 146 8.87 -15.09 -15.41
C PHE A 146 8.33 -15.09 -16.84
N PHE A 147 7.16 -14.52 -17.07
CA PHE A 147 6.59 -14.43 -18.41
C PHE A 147 7.49 -13.63 -19.36
N SER A 148 8.07 -12.53 -18.86
CA SER A 148 9.00 -11.71 -19.64
C SER A 148 10.28 -12.47 -19.97
N VAL A 149 10.84 -13.22 -19.01
CA VAL A 149 12.03 -14.05 -19.23
C VAL A 149 11.76 -15.15 -20.28
N ILE A 150 10.62 -15.83 -20.19
CA ILE A 150 10.21 -16.86 -21.15
C ILE A 150 10.06 -16.26 -22.55
N ASN A 151 9.36 -15.13 -22.67
CA ASN A 151 9.13 -14.48 -23.96
C ASN A 151 10.44 -14.04 -24.63
N ILE A 152 11.43 -13.58 -23.85
CA ILE A 152 12.77 -13.23 -24.36
C ILE A 152 13.48 -14.48 -24.89
N TYR A 153 13.37 -15.60 -24.17
CA TYR A 153 13.98 -16.87 -24.57
C TYR A 153 13.39 -17.41 -25.89
N GLU A 154 12.06 -17.33 -26.05
CA GLU A 154 11.37 -17.82 -27.25
C GLU A 154 11.56 -16.91 -28.47
N SER A 155 11.45 -15.60 -28.29
CA SER A 155 11.53 -14.63 -29.39
C SER A 155 12.93 -14.50 -30.01
N LYS A 156 13.99 -14.92 -29.30
CA LYS A 156 15.41 -14.79 -29.68
C LYS A 156 15.85 -13.36 -30.07
N LYS A 157 14.99 -12.36 -29.84
CA LYS A 157 15.23 -10.95 -30.10
C LYS A 157 14.56 -10.13 -29.01
N LEU A 158 15.39 -9.39 -28.28
CA LEU A 158 14.94 -8.45 -27.28
C LEU A 158 14.65 -7.11 -27.97
N GLU A 159 13.39 -6.71 -28.08
CA GLU A 159 13.06 -5.36 -28.54
C GLU A 159 13.08 -4.37 -27.36
N ILE A 160 13.55 -3.15 -27.61
CA ILE A 160 13.53 -2.06 -26.60
C ILE A 160 12.12 -1.82 -26.06
N LYS A 161 11.10 -2.06 -26.89
CA LYS A 161 9.68 -1.96 -26.52
C LYS A 161 9.31 -2.96 -25.41
N ASP A 162 9.86 -4.17 -25.43
CA ASP A 162 9.55 -5.21 -24.44
C ASP A 162 10.14 -4.85 -23.08
N ILE A 163 11.40 -4.37 -23.07
CA ILE A 163 12.07 -3.86 -21.87
C ILE A 163 11.27 -2.69 -21.28
N LYS A 164 10.86 -1.73 -22.11
CA LYS A 164 10.05 -0.60 -21.66
C LYS A 164 8.73 -1.05 -21.07
N THR A 165 8.04 -2.00 -21.71
CA THR A 165 6.76 -2.53 -21.23
C THR A 165 6.93 -3.26 -19.89
N PHE A 166 8.00 -4.05 -19.76
CA PHE A 166 8.35 -4.73 -18.51
C PHE A 166 8.53 -3.75 -17.35
N PHE A 167 9.34 -2.71 -17.53
CA PHE A 167 9.56 -1.71 -16.47
C PHE A 167 8.30 -0.90 -16.17
N GLN A 168 7.47 -0.61 -17.18
CA GLN A 168 6.20 0.10 -16.97
C GLN A 168 5.22 -0.74 -16.13
N ILE A 169 5.03 -2.01 -16.47
CA ILE A 169 4.11 -2.89 -15.73
C ILE A 169 4.62 -3.11 -14.30
N ASN A 170 5.89 -3.47 -14.14
CA ASN A 170 6.46 -3.72 -12.82
C ASN A 170 6.54 -2.46 -11.96
N GLY A 171 6.84 -1.30 -12.55
CA GLY A 171 6.83 -0.03 -11.84
C GLY A 171 5.45 0.30 -11.26
N VAL A 172 4.38 0.05 -12.02
CA VAL A 172 3.00 0.20 -11.52
C VAL A 172 2.73 -0.80 -10.39
N ILE A 173 3.13 -2.06 -10.53
CA ILE A 173 2.94 -3.08 -9.49
C ILE A 173 3.66 -2.69 -8.19
N ILE A 174 4.93 -2.31 -8.27
CA ILE A 174 5.72 -1.86 -7.10
C ILE A 174 5.07 -0.65 -6.43
N THR A 175 4.58 0.31 -7.22
CA THR A 175 3.88 1.48 -6.68
C THR A 175 2.61 1.07 -5.92
N ILE A 176 1.84 0.13 -6.46
CA ILE A 176 0.65 -0.41 -5.79
C ILE A 176 1.04 -1.12 -4.49
N ILE A 177 2.09 -1.94 -4.49
CA ILE A 177 2.61 -2.63 -3.28
C ILE A 177 2.91 -1.59 -2.19
N ILE A 178 3.62 -0.51 -2.54
CA ILE A 178 3.97 0.56 -1.59
C ILE A 178 2.71 1.22 -1.03
N VAL A 179 1.78 1.64 -1.90
CA VAL A 179 0.54 2.32 -1.48
C VAL A 179 -0.32 1.42 -0.60
N LEU A 180 -0.47 0.14 -0.97
CA LEU A 180 -1.28 -0.81 -0.23
C LEU A 180 -0.66 -1.13 1.14
N SER A 181 0.66 -1.30 1.19
CA SER A 181 1.41 -1.50 2.44
C SER A 181 1.28 -0.28 3.35
N PHE A 182 1.26 0.93 2.79
CA PHE A 182 1.03 2.17 3.52
C PHE A 182 -0.39 2.25 4.09
N LEU A 183 -1.42 2.01 3.26
CA LEU A 183 -2.83 2.07 3.69
C LEU A 183 -3.14 1.07 4.80
N THR A 184 -2.63 -0.15 4.67
CA THR A 184 -2.84 -1.22 5.66
C THR A 184 -2.00 -1.02 6.93
N TYR A 185 -0.91 -0.26 6.87
CA TYR A 185 -0.17 0.12 8.07
C TYR A 185 -0.99 1.03 9.00
N LEU A 186 -2.00 1.73 8.47
CA LEU A 186 -2.92 2.54 9.28
C LEU A 186 -3.90 1.71 10.11
N ILE A 187 -3.98 0.39 9.88
CA ILE A 187 -4.84 -0.50 10.65
C ILE A 187 -4.25 -0.67 12.06
N PRO A 188 -5.06 -0.49 13.12
CA PRO A 188 -4.61 -0.68 14.50
C PRO A 188 -3.98 -2.06 14.71
N LYS A 189 -2.90 -2.12 15.49
CA LYS A 189 -2.21 -3.38 15.77
C LYS A 189 -2.97 -4.20 16.81
N PHE A 190 -3.29 -5.43 16.47
CA PHE A 190 -3.90 -6.44 17.33
C PHE A 190 -2.85 -7.35 17.98
N ASN A 191 -3.18 -7.89 19.16
CA ASN A 191 -2.45 -8.95 19.84
C ASN A 191 -3.27 -10.26 19.73
N PRO A 192 -2.71 -11.37 19.21
CA PRO A 192 -1.33 -11.62 18.79
C PRO A 192 -0.94 -10.91 17.48
N PRO A 193 0.35 -10.58 17.27
CA PRO A 193 0.82 -9.88 16.06
C PRO A 193 0.47 -10.60 14.74
N PHE A 194 0.33 -11.93 14.76
CA PHE A 194 -0.09 -12.72 13.60
C PHE A 194 -1.51 -12.36 13.12
N ALA A 195 -2.39 -11.93 14.02
CA ALA A 195 -3.74 -11.49 13.66
C ALA A 195 -3.71 -10.31 12.68
N ASN A 196 -2.74 -9.40 12.80
CA ASN A 196 -2.59 -8.28 11.88
C ASN A 196 -2.30 -8.75 10.45
N TYR A 197 -1.41 -9.73 10.27
CA TYR A 197 -1.07 -10.24 8.94
C TYR A 197 -2.28 -10.93 8.29
N ILE A 198 -3.07 -11.70 9.05
CA ILE A 198 -4.30 -12.31 8.55
C ILE A 198 -5.30 -11.24 8.15
N ILE A 199 -5.57 -10.27 9.03
CA ILE A 199 -6.56 -9.21 8.78
C ILE A 199 -6.15 -8.41 7.54
N ASN A 200 -4.88 -8.04 7.44
CA ASN A 200 -4.34 -7.33 6.28
C ASN A 200 -4.53 -8.14 4.99
N PHE A 201 -4.18 -9.42 5.01
CA PHE A 201 -4.37 -10.32 3.87
C PHE A 201 -5.85 -10.45 3.47
N LEU A 202 -6.76 -10.59 4.44
CA LEU A 202 -8.19 -10.70 4.17
C LEU A 202 -8.77 -9.41 3.57
N ILE A 203 -8.43 -8.26 4.13
CA ILE A 203 -8.88 -6.95 3.64
C ILE A 203 -8.40 -6.74 2.22
N THR A 204 -7.11 -6.97 1.94
CA THR A 204 -6.56 -6.75 0.60
C THR A 204 -7.10 -7.76 -0.40
N THR A 205 -7.32 -9.02 0.01
CA THR A 205 -7.97 -10.03 -0.83
C THR A 205 -9.41 -9.64 -1.16
N MET A 206 -10.20 -9.18 -0.19
CA MET A 206 -11.56 -8.69 -0.43
C MET A 206 -11.60 -7.51 -1.39
N LEU A 207 -10.70 -6.54 -1.25
CA LEU A 207 -10.59 -5.40 -2.16
C LEU A 207 -10.27 -5.84 -3.59
N ILE A 208 -9.35 -6.78 -3.76
CA ILE A 208 -8.98 -7.31 -5.08
C ILE A 208 -10.16 -8.05 -5.72
N ILE A 209 -10.83 -8.93 -4.97
CA ILE A 209 -12.02 -9.65 -5.46
C ILE A 209 -13.10 -8.66 -5.89
N GLY A 210 -13.38 -7.64 -5.07
CA GLY A 210 -14.34 -6.59 -5.40
C GLY A 210 -13.98 -5.85 -6.70
N PHE A 211 -12.70 -5.50 -6.87
CA PHE A 211 -12.22 -4.83 -8.08
C PHE A 211 -12.34 -5.72 -9.33
N VAL A 212 -12.01 -7.01 -9.22
CA VAL A 212 -12.15 -7.99 -10.32
C VAL A 212 -13.62 -8.14 -10.73
N ILE A 213 -14.54 -8.24 -9.77
CA ILE A 213 -15.98 -8.32 -10.05
C ILE A 213 -16.46 -7.07 -10.81
N ILE A 214 -16.02 -5.88 -10.39
CA ILE A 214 -16.37 -4.62 -11.07
C ILE A 214 -15.88 -4.62 -12.52
N ILE A 215 -14.64 -5.07 -12.78
CA ILE A 215 -14.10 -5.18 -14.13
C ILE A 215 -14.94 -6.14 -14.98
N ILE A 216 -15.28 -7.32 -14.46
CA ILE A 216 -16.10 -8.31 -15.18
C ILE A 216 -17.47 -7.73 -15.54
N ILE A 217 -18.12 -7.02 -14.59
CA ILE A 217 -19.40 -6.36 -14.83
C ILE A 217 -19.27 -5.30 -15.94
N GLN A 218 -18.20 -4.50 -15.93
CA GLN A 218 -17.98 -3.49 -16.97
C GLN A 218 -17.76 -4.12 -18.35
N GLN A 219 -16.93 -5.16 -18.44
CA GLN A 219 -16.70 -5.87 -19.70
C GLN A 219 -17.98 -6.46 -20.28
N ASN A 220 -18.83 -7.04 -19.43
CA ASN A 220 -20.12 -7.59 -19.85
C ASN A 220 -21.07 -6.50 -20.38
N LYS A 221 -21.10 -5.31 -19.76
CA LYS A 221 -21.89 -4.17 -20.25
C LYS A 221 -21.41 -3.69 -21.61
N ASP A 222 -20.09 -3.61 -21.82
CA ASP A 222 -19.52 -3.20 -23.10
C ASP A 222 -19.82 -4.22 -24.22
N LEU A 223 -19.78 -5.52 -23.89
CA LEU A 223 -20.16 -6.60 -24.80
C LEU A 223 -21.64 -6.53 -25.18
N GLN A 224 -22.54 -6.32 -24.21
CA GLN A 224 -23.97 -6.13 -24.48
C GLN A 224 -24.22 -4.94 -25.40
N LYS A 225 -23.60 -3.79 -25.11
CA LYS A 225 -23.73 -2.59 -25.95
C LYS A 225 -23.26 -2.83 -27.39
N LYS A 226 -22.18 -3.59 -27.58
CA LYS A 226 -21.68 -3.96 -28.91
C LYS A 226 -22.66 -4.88 -29.64
N HIS A 227 -23.23 -5.86 -28.94
CA HIS A 227 -24.23 -6.78 -29.47
C HIS A 227 -25.51 -6.04 -29.91
N ASP A 228 -26.03 -5.15 -29.07
CA ASP A 228 -27.23 -4.35 -29.38
C ASP A 228 -27.02 -3.44 -30.59
N ASN A 229 -25.82 -2.85 -30.71
CA ASN A 229 -25.46 -2.04 -31.88
C ASN A 229 -25.47 -2.88 -33.17
N LEU A 230 -24.89 -4.09 -33.14
CA LEU A 230 -24.92 -5.02 -34.28
C LEU A 230 -26.34 -5.42 -34.68
N ILE A 231 -27.21 -5.74 -33.72
CA ILE A 231 -28.63 -6.03 -34.00
C ILE A 231 -29.32 -4.82 -34.64
N SER A 232 -29.04 -3.60 -34.16
CA SER A 232 -29.62 -2.38 -34.73
C SER A 232 -29.18 -2.15 -36.18
N GLN A 233 -27.91 -2.45 -36.50
CA GLN A 233 -27.37 -2.34 -37.85
C GLN A 233 -28.00 -3.37 -38.78
N LEU A 234 -28.13 -4.63 -38.34
CA LEU A 234 -28.79 -5.68 -39.11
C LEU A 234 -30.26 -5.33 -39.43
N LYS A 235 -31.01 -4.80 -38.45
CA LYS A 235 -32.40 -4.34 -38.66
C LYS A 235 -32.50 -3.19 -39.65
N LYS A 236 -31.51 -2.30 -39.73
CA LYS A 236 -31.48 -1.23 -40.73
C LYS A 236 -31.25 -1.78 -42.14
N VAL A 237 -30.35 -2.74 -42.30
CA VAL A 237 -30.06 -3.36 -43.60
C VAL A 237 -31.27 -4.13 -44.13
N THR A 238 -31.95 -4.92 -43.29
CA THR A 238 -33.13 -5.70 -43.73
C THR A 238 -34.33 -4.82 -44.09
N LYS A 239 -34.46 -3.63 -43.51
CA LYS A 239 -35.55 -2.69 -43.83
C LYS A 239 -35.34 -1.94 -45.16
N VAL A 240 -34.12 -1.91 -45.71
CA VAL A 240 -33.81 -1.26 -46.99
C VAL A 240 -33.96 -2.22 -48.18
N GLY A 241 -34.01 -3.54 -47.92
CA GLY A 241 -34.15 -4.58 -48.94
C GLY A 241 -35.58 -5.04 -49.26
N ASN A 242 -36.59 -4.53 -48.54
CA ASN A 242 -38.02 -4.74 -48.79
C ASN A 242 -38.66 -3.41 -49.22
#